data_AF-A0A917Z1J3-F1
#
_entry.id   AF-A0A917Z1J3-F1
#
_cell.length_a   1.000
_cell.length_b   1.000
_cell.length_c   1.000
_cell.angle_alpha   90.00
_cell.angle_beta   90.00
_cell.angle_gamma   90.00
#
_symmetry.space_group_name_H-M   'P 1'
#
loop_
_entity.id
_entity.type
_entity.pdbx_description
1 polymer ?
#
loop_
_entity_poly.entity_id
_entity_poly.type
_entity_poly.pdbx_seq_one_letter_code
_entity_poly.pdbx_strand_id
1 'polypeptide(L)'
;MAYDFGANTLGIKNPFKFEGFTKLVGGLLICILAIVPLLGISDALKQDMVKAWLNAGLGLVLLIWGLQQAGVGLFQMFKYFVGRSVPTSLAQNLNPSERENAQEERAFTEYRAEELESMLMGRKNSTFKEPLGWTARLIHTLLPKLIFTPYPIRNFVQELGGLVVTSVMALVVFAVAYFVSVSGLVGEAGILITPVLSVLLLLYLIMAWRSMAGSLVAARNRKLHSKNATSIAKLLVIAIVVPVGLGYLYSQFSPSTRSDLALWFDNVIVFSAWGNLALLFVVSLAVIAVSALMIKERFILAQPKTEVAEFRENMQESVHPNEVFINIENIVLANRRYKEIPNRIYQGFEPVLQEQSQGKGNFKGQLLIETQPEVHEMEYSPTFKRFRLLSTIVGQALLVVAAVLFYFLVGSAYEIYAFASERMQDLGRMSDSQAMAVLSELGVLASSAIVLFFSWQTVLAGGRILERGTHLFWSEMQFSSLLMWMKTEGTYTESKISTGMAIHDSTRSENVVVRSSITPWIITSRITTSTFATSGTRNLEMPRYVLSLSRNGEELDTIVREIKGFLRGREAIASITNEKDLHNADTIYQVNQASRAPMLDNEQQQKLEEAGAAKRIEEGAAQNGQDANDIDKPN
;
A
#
# COMPACT_ATOMS: atom_id res chain seq x y z
N MET A 1 -12.01 8.49 9.28
CA MET A 1 -11.88 7.36 10.19
C MET A 1 -11.70 7.90 11.59
N ALA A 2 -12.67 7.60 12.45
CA ALA A 2 -12.53 7.78 13.89
C ALA A 2 -11.44 6.81 14.40
N TYR A 3 -10.66 7.25 15.39
CA TYR A 3 -9.64 6.41 16.00
C TYR A 3 -10.33 5.41 16.94
N ASP A 4 -10.60 4.20 16.45
CA ASP A 4 -11.11 3.11 17.30
C ASP A 4 -10.01 2.62 18.23
N PHE A 5 -10.04 3.10 19.47
CA PHE A 5 -9.09 2.75 20.52
C PHE A 5 -9.54 1.47 21.25
N GLY A 6 -8.59 0.57 21.52
CA GLY A 6 -8.76 -0.55 22.43
C GLY A 6 -7.47 -0.85 23.18
N ALA A 7 -7.57 -1.62 24.26
CA ALA A 7 -6.43 -1.94 25.14
C ALA A 7 -5.28 -2.65 24.39
N ASN A 8 -5.62 -3.49 23.40
CA ASN A 8 -4.64 -4.21 22.57
C ASN A 8 -4.40 -3.46 21.25
N THR A 9 -3.16 -3.01 21.03
CA THR A 9 -2.72 -2.37 19.77
C THR A 9 -1.84 -3.29 18.93
N LEU A 10 -1.73 -3.04 17.63
CA LEU A 10 -0.85 -3.81 16.73
C LEU A 10 0.65 -3.71 17.08
N GLY A 11 1.05 -2.76 17.94
CA GLY A 11 2.44 -2.63 18.40
C GLY A 11 3.41 -2.01 17.38
N ILE A 12 2.88 -1.33 16.36
CA ILE A 12 3.66 -0.76 15.26
C ILE A 12 4.48 0.44 15.74
N LYS A 13 5.81 0.35 15.62
CA LYS A 13 6.72 1.47 15.90
C LYS A 13 6.60 2.51 14.79
N ASN A 14 6.70 3.80 15.16
CA ASN A 14 6.72 4.89 14.20
C ASN A 14 7.93 4.76 13.25
N PRO A 15 7.73 4.53 11.94
CA PRO A 15 8.83 4.36 10.98
C PRO A 15 9.49 5.70 10.59
N PHE A 16 8.81 6.83 10.83
CA PHE A 16 9.22 8.15 10.37
C PHE A 16 10.08 8.92 11.35
N LYS A 17 10.40 8.37 12.54
CA LYS A 17 11.17 9.12 13.56
C LYS A 17 12.50 9.66 13.04
N PHE A 18 13.26 8.85 12.30
CA PHE A 18 14.54 9.28 11.75
C PHE A 18 14.36 10.32 10.64
N GLU A 19 13.43 10.08 9.72
CA GLU A 19 13.08 11.04 8.65
C GLU A 19 12.60 12.39 9.23
N GLY A 20 11.77 12.34 10.26
CA GLY A 20 11.25 13.51 10.96
C GLY A 20 12.35 14.28 11.68
N PHE A 21 13.29 13.58 12.31
CA PHE A 21 14.45 14.20 12.93
C PHE A 21 15.34 14.92 11.92
N THR A 22 15.64 14.30 10.77
CA THR A 22 16.47 14.96 9.75
C THR A 22 15.76 16.15 9.12
N LYS A 23 14.44 16.09 8.91
CA LYS A 23 13.62 17.24 8.48
C LYS A 23 13.60 18.36 9.50
N LEU A 24 13.49 18.03 10.78
CA LEU A 24 13.54 19.01 11.87
C LEU A 24 14.88 19.75 11.88
N VAL A 25 16.00 19.02 11.82
CA VAL A 25 17.34 19.62 11.75
C VAL A 25 17.50 20.48 10.50
N GLY A 26 17.08 20.00 9.33
CA GLY A 26 17.11 20.77 8.08
C GLY A 26 16.29 22.06 8.17
N GLY A 27 15.06 21.98 8.70
CA GLY A 27 14.20 23.13 8.93
C GLY A 27 14.79 24.15 9.89
N LEU A 28 15.40 23.70 11.00
CA LEU A 28 16.08 24.57 11.95
C LEU A 28 17.28 25.29 11.32
N LEU A 29 18.08 24.62 10.50
CA LEU A 29 19.18 25.25 9.77
C LEU A 29 18.68 26.34 8.81
N ILE A 30 17.56 26.11 8.12
CA ILE A 30 16.93 27.12 7.27
C ILE A 30 16.40 28.30 8.11
N CYS A 31 15.82 28.04 9.29
CA CYS A 31 15.41 29.10 10.21
C CYS A 31 16.61 29.94 10.70
N ILE A 32 17.75 29.31 11.01
CA ILE A 32 18.98 30.02 11.39
C ILE A 32 19.45 30.91 10.23
N LEU A 33 19.45 30.40 9.01
CA LEU A 33 19.76 31.19 7.81
C LEU A 33 18.79 32.37 7.64
N ALA A 34 17.50 32.20 7.96
CA ALA A 34 16.48 33.23 7.88
C ALA A 34 16.70 34.40 8.86
N ILE A 35 17.31 34.13 10.02
CA ILE A 35 17.60 35.16 11.03
C ILE A 35 18.64 36.16 10.53
N VAL A 36 19.62 35.71 9.73
CA VAL A 36 20.70 36.57 9.21
C VAL A 36 20.18 37.82 8.48
N PRO A 37 19.33 37.72 7.44
CA PRO A 37 18.80 38.92 6.78
C PRO A 37 17.84 39.72 7.67
N LEU A 38 17.12 39.09 8.61
CA LEU A 38 16.20 39.79 9.52
C LEU A 38 16.94 40.70 10.51
N LEU A 39 18.07 40.23 11.07
CA LEU A 39 18.90 41.05 11.95
C LEU A 39 19.58 42.20 11.20
N GLY A 40 19.87 42.01 9.91
CA GLY A 40 20.47 43.03 9.05
C GLY A 40 19.52 44.14 8.59
N ILE A 41 18.23 44.11 8.93
CA ILE A 41 17.23 45.10 8.46
C ILE A 41 17.55 46.51 8.98
N SER A 42 17.90 46.65 10.26
CA SER A 42 18.13 47.96 10.88
C SER A 42 19.32 48.70 10.26
N ASP A 43 20.39 47.96 9.93
CA ASP A 43 21.55 48.52 9.25
C ASP A 43 21.28 48.74 7.75
N ALA A 44 20.50 47.87 7.11
CA ALA A 44 20.05 48.07 5.73
C ALA A 44 19.17 49.33 5.59
N LEU A 45 18.28 49.61 6.55
CA LEU A 45 17.42 50.81 6.54
C LEU A 45 18.21 52.11 6.53
N LYS A 46 19.41 52.12 7.15
CA LYS A 46 20.31 53.27 7.15
C LYS A 46 21.00 53.48 5.80
N GLN A 47 21.13 52.41 5.01
CA GLN A 47 21.82 52.43 3.71
C GLN A 47 20.83 52.66 2.56
N ASP A 48 19.83 51.78 2.43
CA ASP A 48 18.83 51.80 1.37
C ASP A 48 17.54 51.10 1.87
N MET A 49 16.42 51.80 1.71
CA MET A 49 15.09 51.28 2.04
C MET A 49 14.75 50.01 1.23
N VAL A 50 15.17 49.92 -0.03
CA VAL A 50 14.88 48.73 -0.87
C VAL A 50 15.64 47.50 -0.37
N LYS A 51 16.91 47.67 -0.01
CA LYS A 51 17.71 46.60 0.62
C LYS A 51 17.06 46.07 1.90
N ALA A 52 16.54 46.98 2.73
CA ALA A 52 15.85 46.61 3.97
C ALA A 52 14.59 45.79 3.72
N TRP A 53 13.73 46.20 2.78
CA TRP A 53 12.53 45.45 2.41
C TRP A 53 12.83 44.09 1.78
N LEU A 54 13.87 44.02 0.95
CA LEU A 54 14.31 42.78 0.31
C LEU A 54 14.86 41.79 1.35
N ASN A 55 15.66 42.27 2.32
CA ASN A 55 16.11 41.47 3.47
C ASN A 55 14.94 41.00 4.35
N ALA A 56 13.96 41.87 4.61
CA ALA A 56 12.76 41.51 5.37
C ALA A 56 11.95 40.42 4.66
N GLY A 57 11.69 40.57 3.36
CA GLY A 57 10.98 39.59 2.55
C GLY A 57 11.72 38.26 2.46
N LEU A 58 13.03 38.29 2.21
CA LEU A 58 13.89 37.10 2.18
C LEU A 58 13.85 36.34 3.51
N GLY A 59 14.04 37.06 4.62
CA GLY A 59 14.01 36.51 5.96
C GLY A 59 12.66 35.86 6.28
N LEU A 60 11.55 36.51 5.95
CA LEU A 60 10.21 35.95 6.16
C LEU A 60 9.96 34.70 5.31
N VAL A 61 10.32 34.71 4.02
CA VAL A 61 10.14 33.54 3.13
C VAL A 61 10.97 32.34 3.62
N LEU A 62 12.24 32.56 3.98
CA LEU A 62 13.09 31.51 4.53
C LEU A 62 12.58 31.01 5.89
N LEU A 63 12.09 31.90 6.74
CA LEU A 63 11.54 31.52 8.05
C LEU A 63 10.29 30.66 7.89
N ILE A 64 9.36 31.06 7.02
CA ILE A 64 8.15 30.27 6.72
C ILE A 64 8.55 28.89 6.17
N TRP A 65 9.51 28.84 5.24
CA TRP A 65 9.96 27.57 4.67
C TRP A 65 10.62 26.67 5.73
N GLY A 66 11.50 27.22 6.56
CA GLY A 66 12.16 26.49 7.65
C GLY A 66 11.17 25.99 8.70
N LEU A 67 10.21 26.82 9.13
CA LEU A 67 9.16 26.45 10.08
C LEU A 67 8.21 25.37 9.52
N GLN A 68 7.83 25.46 8.25
CA GLN A 68 7.02 24.42 7.60
C GLN A 68 7.75 23.07 7.59
N GLN A 69 9.03 23.06 7.22
CA GLN A 69 9.84 21.83 7.21
C GLN A 69 10.05 21.28 8.62
N ALA A 70 10.37 22.14 9.59
CA ALA A 70 10.51 21.76 10.99
C ALA A 70 9.21 21.22 11.57
N GLY A 71 8.07 21.84 11.25
CA GLY A 71 6.74 21.40 11.68
C GLY A 71 6.38 20.02 11.14
N VAL A 72 6.63 19.76 9.85
CA VAL A 72 6.44 18.42 9.25
C VAL A 72 7.36 17.40 9.92
N GLY A 73 8.63 17.73 10.14
CA GLY A 73 9.59 16.84 10.81
C GLY A 73 9.19 16.50 12.24
N LEU A 74 8.78 17.50 13.01
CA LEU A 74 8.32 17.34 14.39
C LEU A 74 7.06 16.49 14.47
N PHE A 75 6.11 16.71 13.56
CA PHE A 75 4.90 15.89 13.45
C PHE A 75 5.20 14.43 13.07
N GLN A 76 6.19 14.19 12.20
CA GLN A 76 6.67 12.84 11.89
C GLN A 76 7.31 12.13 13.09
N MET A 77 7.84 12.86 14.07
CA MET A 77 8.45 12.30 15.29
C MET A 77 7.42 11.97 16.39
N PHE A 78 6.22 12.54 16.32
CA PHE A 78 5.16 12.32 17.30
C PHE A 78 4.66 10.88 17.35
N LYS A 79 3.73 10.61 18.28
CA LYS A 79 3.12 9.29 18.44
C LYS A 79 2.44 8.89 17.14
N TYR A 80 2.73 7.67 16.70
CA TYR A 80 2.12 7.08 15.52
C TYR A 80 0.81 6.41 15.94
N PHE A 81 -0.31 7.01 15.55
CA PHE A 81 -1.65 6.54 15.91
C PHE A 81 -2.14 5.52 14.89
N VAL A 82 -2.49 4.33 15.37
CA VAL A 82 -2.95 3.19 14.57
C VAL A 82 -4.22 2.67 15.25
N GLY A 83 -5.33 2.61 14.52
CA GLY A 83 -6.60 2.05 15.02
C GLY A 83 -6.58 0.52 15.11
N ARG A 84 -7.71 -0.09 15.46
CA ARG A 84 -7.85 -1.57 15.50
C ARG A 84 -8.15 -2.20 14.14
N SER A 85 -8.91 -1.49 13.29
CA SER A 85 -9.35 -1.96 11.97
C SER A 85 -8.27 -1.89 10.90
N VAL A 86 -7.27 -1.02 11.08
CA VAL A 86 -6.14 -0.89 10.15
C VAL A 86 -5.23 -2.13 10.19
N PRO A 87 -4.51 -2.46 9.09
CA PRO A 87 -4.49 -1.75 7.80
C PRO A 87 -5.79 -1.94 7.01
N THR A 88 -6.06 -1.12 5.99
CA THR A 88 -7.29 -1.24 5.17
C THR A 88 -7.54 -2.66 4.66
N SER A 89 -8.82 -3.04 4.56
CA SER A 89 -9.27 -4.27 3.93
C SER A 89 -8.84 -4.40 2.45
N LEU A 90 -8.68 -5.62 1.96
CA LEU A 90 -8.33 -5.89 0.56
C LEU A 90 -9.52 -5.60 -0.36
N ALA A 91 -10.70 -6.08 0.03
CA ALA A 91 -11.98 -5.81 -0.59
C ALA A 91 -12.96 -5.24 0.47
N GLN A 92 -14.19 -4.93 0.05
CA GLN A 92 -15.21 -4.41 0.98
C GLN A 92 -15.48 -5.43 2.09
N ASN A 93 -15.29 -5.02 3.35
CA ASN A 93 -15.58 -5.85 4.51
C ASN A 93 -17.10 -5.91 4.77
N LEU A 94 -17.64 -7.10 4.93
CA LEU A 94 -19.05 -7.39 5.18
C LEU A 94 -19.31 -7.85 6.62
N ASN A 95 -18.28 -7.85 7.47
CA ASN A 95 -18.44 -8.25 8.87
C ASN A 95 -19.43 -7.32 9.60
N PRO A 96 -20.51 -7.86 10.22
CA PRO A 96 -21.51 -7.07 10.93
C PRO A 96 -20.95 -6.14 12.02
N SER A 97 -19.85 -6.52 12.69
CA SER A 97 -19.27 -5.72 13.78
C SER A 97 -18.47 -4.51 13.30
N GLU A 98 -18.09 -4.47 12.02
CA GLU A 98 -17.18 -3.46 11.44
C GLU A 98 -17.89 -2.63 10.34
N ARG A 99 -19.22 -2.55 10.36
CA ARG A 99 -20.00 -1.91 9.28
C ARG A 99 -19.66 -0.44 9.04
N GLU A 100 -19.42 0.34 10.10
CA GLU A 100 -19.05 1.75 9.99
C GLU A 100 -17.66 1.90 9.35
N ASN A 101 -16.67 1.18 9.87
CA ASN A 101 -15.31 1.13 9.32
C ASN A 101 -15.30 0.64 7.86
N ALA A 102 -16.10 -0.38 7.53
CA ALA A 102 -16.20 -0.91 6.17
C ALA A 102 -16.73 0.11 5.16
N GLN A 103 -17.66 1.00 5.56
CA GLN A 103 -18.16 2.05 4.68
C GLN A 103 -17.09 3.11 4.39
N GLU A 104 -16.31 3.48 5.40
CA GLU A 104 -15.20 4.43 5.24
C GLU A 104 -14.04 3.85 4.43
N GLU A 105 -13.68 2.58 4.67
CA GLU A 105 -12.59 1.87 3.98
C GLU A 105 -12.88 1.62 2.50
N ARG A 106 -14.16 1.56 2.09
CA ARG A 106 -14.58 1.24 0.71
C ARG A 106 -13.93 2.12 -0.36
N ALA A 107 -13.59 3.37 -0.03
CA ALA A 107 -12.92 4.29 -0.95
C ALA A 107 -11.42 3.97 -1.17
N PHE A 108 -10.86 3.06 -0.37
CA PHE A 108 -9.44 2.72 -0.31
C PHE A 108 -9.16 1.22 -0.54
N THR A 109 -10.18 0.37 -0.71
CA THR A 109 -10.00 -1.04 -1.10
C THR A 109 -9.62 -1.14 -2.58
N GLU A 110 -8.61 -1.94 -2.92
CA GLU A 110 -8.15 -2.14 -4.32
C GLU A 110 -8.87 -3.28 -5.03
N TYR A 111 -9.27 -4.33 -4.30
CA TYR A 111 -9.84 -5.55 -4.89
C TYR A 111 -11.34 -5.66 -4.70
N ARG A 112 -11.94 -6.56 -5.47
CA ARG A 112 -13.28 -7.09 -5.24
C ARG A 112 -13.20 -8.53 -4.72
N ALA A 113 -14.26 -9.01 -4.08
CA ALA A 113 -14.32 -10.37 -3.55
C ALA A 113 -14.09 -11.41 -4.66
N GLU A 114 -14.70 -11.20 -5.84
CA GLU A 114 -14.56 -12.09 -6.99
C GLU A 114 -13.13 -12.11 -7.55
N GLU A 115 -12.42 -10.97 -7.46
CA GLU A 115 -11.03 -10.90 -7.88
C GLU A 115 -10.13 -11.73 -6.96
N LEU A 116 -10.33 -11.62 -5.63
CA LEU A 116 -9.60 -12.40 -4.62
C LEU A 116 -9.90 -13.90 -4.73
N GLU A 117 -11.16 -14.28 -4.97
CA GLU A 117 -11.54 -15.66 -5.29
C GLU A 117 -10.79 -16.15 -6.54
N SER A 118 -10.80 -15.36 -7.61
CA SER A 118 -10.10 -15.72 -8.86
C SER A 118 -8.57 -15.84 -8.68
N MET A 119 -7.99 -15.10 -7.73
CA MET A 119 -6.57 -15.19 -7.39
C MET A 119 -6.24 -16.53 -6.73
N LEU A 120 -7.06 -16.96 -5.77
CA LEU A 120 -6.90 -18.24 -5.08
C LEU A 120 -7.15 -19.43 -6.01
N MET A 121 -8.29 -19.45 -6.70
CA MET A 121 -8.65 -20.56 -7.60
C MET A 121 -7.71 -20.64 -8.81
N GLY A 122 -7.39 -19.49 -9.40
CA GLY A 122 -6.56 -19.40 -10.59
C GLY A 122 -5.06 -19.41 -10.32
N ARG A 123 -4.63 -19.47 -9.04
CA ARG A 123 -3.21 -19.41 -8.63
C ARG A 123 -2.48 -18.26 -9.32
N LYS A 124 -3.12 -17.09 -9.33
CA LYS A 124 -2.68 -15.90 -10.06
C LYS A 124 -2.74 -14.66 -9.15
N ASN A 125 -2.02 -13.62 -9.52
CA ASN A 125 -2.04 -12.36 -8.78
C ASN A 125 -2.50 -11.20 -9.68
N SER A 126 -3.71 -10.68 -9.43
CA SER A 126 -4.31 -9.60 -10.22
C SER A 126 -3.66 -8.22 -9.98
N THR A 127 -2.81 -8.10 -8.96
CA THR A 127 -1.98 -6.91 -8.69
C THR A 127 -0.94 -6.68 -9.79
N PHE A 128 -0.53 -7.73 -10.49
CA PHE A 128 0.53 -7.70 -11.49
C PHE A 128 -0.04 -7.40 -12.87
N LYS A 129 -0.45 -6.14 -13.06
CA LYS A 129 -0.96 -5.62 -14.33
C LYS A 129 0.19 -5.26 -15.29
N GLU A 130 -0.02 -5.51 -16.57
CA GLU A 130 0.94 -5.17 -17.62
C GLU A 130 1.16 -3.65 -17.73
N PRO A 131 2.40 -3.21 -18.02
CA PRO A 131 2.69 -1.79 -18.21
C PRO A 131 2.07 -1.25 -19.50
N LEU A 132 1.38 -0.11 -19.39
CA LEU A 132 0.79 0.62 -20.51
C LEU A 132 1.73 1.75 -20.95
N GLY A 133 1.96 1.86 -22.26
CA GLY A 133 2.82 2.89 -22.86
C GLY A 133 4.26 2.45 -23.11
N TRP A 134 4.92 3.13 -24.04
CA TRP A 134 6.24 2.73 -24.53
C TRP A 134 7.34 2.93 -23.47
N THR A 135 7.31 4.03 -22.71
CA THR A 135 8.29 4.29 -21.64
C THR A 135 8.18 3.26 -20.53
N ALA A 136 6.96 2.94 -20.10
CA ALA A 136 6.71 1.94 -19.08
C ALA A 136 7.19 0.56 -19.55
N ARG A 137 6.89 0.16 -20.79
CA ARG A 137 7.38 -1.10 -21.37
C ARG A 137 8.91 -1.15 -21.46
N LEU A 138 9.57 -0.07 -21.87
CA LEU A 138 11.04 0.03 -21.89
C LEU A 138 11.63 -0.17 -20.49
N ILE A 139 11.10 0.53 -19.48
CA ILE A 139 11.58 0.44 -18.10
C ILE A 139 11.37 -0.97 -17.54
N HIS A 140 10.21 -1.59 -17.80
CA HIS A 140 9.93 -2.97 -17.38
C HIS A 140 10.77 -4.01 -18.16
N THR A 141 11.22 -3.68 -19.38
CA THR A 141 12.18 -4.54 -20.12
C THR A 141 13.56 -4.50 -19.47
N LEU A 142 14.01 -3.33 -19.02
CA LEU A 142 15.28 -3.16 -18.32
C LEU A 142 15.24 -3.69 -16.88
N LEU A 143 14.09 -3.57 -16.22
CA LEU A 143 13.87 -3.95 -14.83
C LEU A 143 12.66 -4.89 -14.72
N PRO A 144 12.76 -6.15 -15.17
CA PRO A 144 11.61 -7.07 -15.24
C PRO A 144 10.99 -7.36 -13.87
N LYS A 145 11.79 -7.34 -12.80
CA LYS A 145 11.30 -7.53 -11.42
C LYS A 145 10.42 -6.38 -10.91
N LEU A 146 10.38 -5.24 -11.61
CA LEU A 146 9.56 -4.09 -11.23
C LEU A 146 8.07 -4.45 -11.15
N ILE A 147 7.59 -5.34 -12.03
CA ILE A 147 6.20 -5.80 -12.05
C ILE A 147 5.76 -6.51 -10.76
N PHE A 148 6.70 -6.94 -9.92
CA PHE A 148 6.40 -7.63 -8.65
C PHE A 148 6.45 -6.71 -7.42
N THR A 149 6.75 -5.42 -7.60
CA THR A 149 6.77 -4.43 -6.50
C THR A 149 5.40 -3.76 -6.32
N PRO A 150 5.07 -3.16 -5.17
CA PRO A 150 3.82 -2.39 -5.01
C PRO A 150 3.69 -1.22 -5.99
N TYR A 151 2.46 -0.79 -6.33
CA TYR A 151 2.23 0.31 -7.29
C TYR A 151 2.98 1.61 -6.97
N PRO A 152 3.08 2.07 -5.70
CA PRO A 152 3.82 3.29 -5.39
C PRO A 152 5.31 3.20 -5.78
N ILE A 153 5.95 2.04 -5.61
CA ILE A 153 7.33 1.80 -6.05
C ILE A 153 7.39 1.74 -7.57
N ARG A 154 6.45 1.03 -8.23
CA ARG A 154 6.38 1.00 -9.71
C ARG A 154 6.30 2.40 -10.31
N ASN A 155 5.39 3.22 -9.80
CA ASN A 155 5.19 4.59 -10.25
C ASN A 155 6.45 5.45 -10.00
N PHE A 156 7.10 5.30 -8.85
CA PHE A 156 8.37 5.99 -8.57
C PHE A 156 9.47 5.63 -9.59
N VAL A 157 9.68 4.33 -9.87
CA VAL A 157 10.67 3.89 -10.86
C VAL A 157 10.29 4.31 -12.27
N GLN A 158 8.99 4.26 -12.63
CA GLN A 158 8.51 4.70 -13.94
C GLN A 158 8.68 6.21 -14.15
N GLU A 159 8.45 7.03 -13.13
CA GLU A 159 8.68 8.48 -13.21
C GLU A 159 10.17 8.82 -13.25
N LEU A 160 11.01 8.15 -12.44
CA LEU A 160 12.48 8.30 -12.52
C LEU A 160 13.02 7.89 -13.90
N GLY A 161 12.65 6.71 -14.39
CA GLY A 161 13.08 6.24 -15.71
C GLY A 161 12.53 7.12 -16.83
N GLY A 162 11.28 7.59 -16.70
CA GLY A 162 10.68 8.56 -17.61
C GLY A 162 11.43 9.89 -17.63
N LEU A 163 11.91 10.36 -16.49
CA LEU A 163 12.74 11.57 -16.38
C LEU A 163 14.09 11.40 -17.08
N VAL A 164 14.74 10.24 -16.92
CA VAL A 164 15.98 9.91 -17.63
C VAL A 164 15.76 9.92 -19.14
N VAL A 165 14.74 9.20 -19.62
CA VAL A 165 14.39 9.14 -21.04
C VAL A 165 14.08 10.53 -21.59
N THR A 166 13.32 11.34 -20.84
CA THR A 166 12.99 12.72 -21.23
C THR A 166 14.23 13.61 -21.30
N SER A 167 15.16 13.45 -20.35
CA SER A 167 16.41 14.23 -20.31
C SER A 167 17.33 13.86 -21.47
N VAL A 168 17.50 12.56 -21.75
CA VAL A 168 18.27 12.08 -22.91
C VAL A 168 17.66 12.57 -24.21
N MET A 169 16.33 12.48 -24.35
CA MET A 169 15.64 12.97 -25.54
C MET A 169 15.82 14.48 -25.72
N ALA A 170 15.74 15.27 -24.64
CA ALA A 170 15.98 16.71 -24.70
C ALA A 170 17.40 17.04 -25.16
N LEU A 171 18.40 16.28 -24.71
CA LEU A 171 19.79 16.43 -25.16
C LEU A 171 19.94 16.07 -26.65
N VAL A 172 19.27 15.02 -27.14
CA VAL A 172 19.27 14.67 -28.58
C VAL A 172 18.62 15.76 -29.41
N VAL A 173 17.44 16.24 -28.99
CA VAL A 173 16.73 17.35 -29.62
C VAL A 173 17.60 18.61 -29.66
N PHE A 174 18.27 18.92 -28.56
CA PHE A 174 19.20 20.04 -28.50
C PHE A 174 20.43 19.82 -29.40
N ALA A 175 21.02 18.63 -29.44
CA ALA A 175 22.15 18.33 -30.30
C ALA A 175 21.81 18.51 -31.79
N VAL A 176 20.60 18.12 -32.20
CA VAL A 176 20.09 18.39 -33.56
C VAL A 176 19.93 19.88 -33.81
N ALA A 177 19.27 20.61 -32.90
CA ALA A 177 19.08 22.06 -33.04
C ALA A 177 20.42 22.84 -33.05
N TYR A 178 21.38 22.40 -32.23
CA TYR A 178 22.74 22.92 -32.18
C TYR A 178 23.48 22.65 -33.49
N PHE A 179 23.42 21.41 -34.00
CA PHE A 179 24.01 21.06 -35.29
C PHE A 179 23.45 21.91 -36.43
N VAL A 180 22.13 22.09 -36.49
CA VAL A 180 21.48 22.97 -37.48
C VAL A 180 21.99 24.42 -37.36
N SER A 181 22.16 24.92 -36.14
CA SER A 181 22.63 26.28 -35.89
C SER A 181 24.10 26.49 -36.28
N VAL A 182 24.97 25.50 -36.04
CA VAL A 182 26.42 25.60 -36.28
C VAL A 182 26.84 25.20 -37.70
N SER A 183 26.10 24.32 -38.36
CA SER A 183 26.40 23.83 -39.72
C SER A 183 26.22 24.87 -40.85
N GLY A 184 25.83 26.11 -40.50
CA GLY A 184 25.63 27.18 -41.47
C GLY A 184 24.27 27.17 -42.18
N LEU A 185 23.40 26.18 -41.90
CA LEU A 185 22.01 26.14 -42.40
C LEU A 185 21.18 27.38 -41.99
N VAL A 186 21.62 28.05 -40.93
CA VAL A 186 20.95 29.19 -40.29
C VAL A 186 21.71 30.52 -40.57
N GLY A 187 22.79 30.47 -41.35
CA GLY A 187 23.64 31.62 -41.67
C GLY A 187 24.35 32.22 -40.45
N GLU A 188 24.60 33.53 -40.48
CA GLU A 188 25.27 34.28 -39.40
C GLU A 188 24.48 34.29 -38.08
N ALA A 189 23.19 33.94 -38.10
CA ALA A 189 22.34 33.90 -36.92
C ALA A 189 22.67 32.75 -35.95
N GLY A 190 23.46 31.76 -36.37
CA GLY A 190 23.80 30.59 -35.56
C GLY A 190 24.48 30.92 -34.22
N ILE A 191 25.27 32.00 -34.19
CA ILE A 191 25.97 32.49 -32.99
C ILE A 191 24.96 33.01 -31.95
N LEU A 192 23.87 33.65 -32.40
CA LEU A 192 22.84 34.23 -31.52
C LEU A 192 21.84 33.17 -31.03
N ILE A 193 21.51 32.19 -31.89
CA ILE A 193 20.49 31.17 -31.60
C ILE A 193 21.00 30.14 -30.58
N THR A 194 22.30 29.84 -30.59
CA THR A 194 22.90 28.79 -29.76
C THR A 194 22.77 29.03 -28.23
N PRO A 195 23.11 30.21 -27.67
CA PRO A 195 22.91 30.51 -26.25
C PRO A 195 21.43 30.44 -25.83
N VAL A 196 20.53 30.95 -26.68
CA VAL A 196 19.08 30.93 -26.44
C VAL A 196 18.55 29.50 -26.36
N LEU A 197 18.93 28.63 -27.32
CA LEU A 197 18.57 27.22 -27.29
C LEU A 197 19.09 26.52 -26.03
N SER A 198 20.26 26.90 -25.54
CA SER A 198 20.87 26.31 -24.34
C SER A 198 20.10 26.69 -23.06
N VAL A 199 19.64 27.95 -22.97
CA VAL A 199 18.73 28.41 -21.90
C VAL A 199 17.39 27.68 -21.96
N LEU A 200 16.82 27.53 -23.17
CA LEU A 200 15.54 26.83 -23.36
C LEU A 200 15.63 25.35 -22.98
N LEU A 201 16.71 24.66 -23.36
CA LEU A 201 16.99 23.29 -22.93
C LEU A 201 17.00 23.22 -21.40
N LEU A 202 17.74 24.13 -20.77
CA LEU A 202 17.91 24.11 -19.33
C LEU A 202 16.60 24.40 -18.58
N LEU A 203 15.80 25.35 -19.07
CA LEU A 203 14.43 25.60 -18.57
C LEU A 203 13.56 24.35 -18.70
N TYR A 204 13.57 23.70 -19.86
CA TYR A 204 12.81 22.48 -20.12
C TYR A 204 13.19 21.36 -19.14
N LEU A 205 14.49 21.12 -18.96
CA LEU A 205 14.99 20.10 -18.04
C LEU A 205 14.58 20.41 -16.59
N ILE A 206 14.77 21.63 -16.11
CA ILE A 206 14.39 22.02 -14.75
C ILE A 206 12.87 21.86 -14.53
N MET A 207 12.05 22.23 -15.51
CA MET A 207 10.61 22.02 -15.44
C MET A 207 10.25 20.54 -15.35
N ALA A 208 10.90 19.68 -16.14
CA ALA A 208 10.70 18.24 -16.08
C ALA A 208 11.07 17.67 -14.70
N TRP A 209 12.20 18.10 -14.13
CA TRP A 209 12.67 17.70 -12.80
C TRP A 209 11.73 18.17 -11.67
N ARG A 210 11.23 19.41 -11.74
CA ARG A 210 10.24 19.94 -10.77
C ARG A 210 8.90 19.21 -10.87
N SER A 211 8.43 18.95 -12.08
CA SER A 211 7.20 18.21 -12.33
C SER A 211 7.28 16.80 -11.74
N MET A 212 8.41 16.11 -11.94
CA MET A 212 8.67 14.80 -11.35
C MET A 212 8.63 14.87 -9.82
N ALA A 213 9.36 15.80 -9.19
CA ALA A 213 9.31 15.97 -7.74
C ALA A 213 7.85 16.13 -7.25
N GLY A 214 7.06 16.95 -7.94
CA GLY A 214 5.62 17.15 -7.73
C GLY A 214 4.78 15.88 -7.83
N SER A 215 5.12 14.98 -8.75
CA SER A 215 4.35 13.75 -9.02
C SER A 215 4.47 12.67 -7.93
N LEU A 216 5.53 12.70 -7.12
CA LEU A 216 5.83 11.69 -6.11
C LEU A 216 4.98 11.76 -4.81
N VAL A 217 3.88 12.51 -4.81
CA VAL A 217 3.00 12.63 -3.63
C VAL A 217 2.12 11.38 -3.52
N ALA A 218 2.26 10.64 -2.42
CA ALA A 218 1.69 9.31 -2.17
C ALA A 218 0.18 9.19 -2.47
N ALA A 219 -0.60 10.24 -2.22
CA ALA A 219 -2.05 10.24 -2.46
C ALA A 219 -2.45 10.06 -3.94
N ARG A 220 -1.58 10.44 -4.89
CA ARG A 220 -1.87 10.45 -6.34
C ARG A 220 -1.40 9.19 -7.08
N ASN A 221 -0.61 8.33 -6.43
CA ASN A 221 0.05 7.17 -7.05
C ASN A 221 -0.77 5.87 -6.96
N ARG A 222 -2.10 5.97 -7.09
CA ARG A 222 -3.03 4.82 -7.01
C ARG A 222 -3.23 4.08 -8.34
N LYS A 223 -2.83 4.68 -9.47
CA LYS A 223 -2.97 4.10 -10.82
C LYS A 223 -1.67 4.23 -11.61
N LEU A 224 -1.49 3.38 -12.62
CA LEU A 224 -0.35 3.40 -13.54
C LEU A 224 -0.46 4.59 -14.51
N HIS A 225 0.62 5.36 -14.66
CA HIS A 225 0.69 6.48 -15.60
C HIS A 225 1.05 5.96 -17.01
N SER A 226 0.41 6.48 -18.06
CA SER A 226 0.79 6.20 -19.45
C SER A 226 1.36 7.47 -20.11
N LYS A 227 2.47 7.34 -20.84
CA LYS A 227 3.07 8.41 -21.65
C LYS A 227 3.11 7.96 -23.11
N ASN A 228 2.55 8.77 -24.02
CA ASN A 228 2.45 8.47 -25.45
C ASN A 228 3.72 8.88 -26.24
N ALA A 229 4.03 8.15 -27.31
CA ALA A 229 5.24 8.35 -28.14
C ALA A 229 5.14 9.51 -29.15
N THR A 230 3.93 9.97 -29.46
CA THR A 230 3.64 10.99 -30.49
C THR A 230 4.31 12.34 -30.21
N SER A 231 4.71 12.60 -28.96
CA SER A 231 5.41 13.84 -28.59
C SER A 231 6.82 13.94 -29.19
N ILE A 232 7.51 12.81 -29.39
CA ILE A 232 8.94 12.80 -29.78
C ILE A 232 9.16 13.29 -31.22
N ALA A 233 8.39 12.76 -32.17
CA ALA A 233 8.52 13.16 -33.58
C ALA A 233 8.24 14.66 -33.77
N LYS A 234 7.26 15.20 -33.05
CA LYS A 234 6.95 16.64 -33.05
C LYS A 234 8.12 17.46 -32.51
N LEU A 235 8.75 17.02 -31.42
CA LEU A 235 9.90 17.71 -30.84
C LEU A 235 11.11 17.76 -31.80
N LEU A 236 11.40 16.66 -32.51
CA LEU A 236 12.49 16.65 -33.51
C LEU A 236 12.22 17.55 -34.71
N VAL A 237 10.99 17.59 -35.22
CA VAL A 237 10.62 18.51 -36.30
C VAL A 237 10.76 19.96 -35.82
N ILE A 238 10.27 20.28 -34.63
CA ILE A 238 10.40 21.61 -34.01
C ILE A 238 11.88 21.98 -33.85
N ALA A 239 12.75 21.03 -33.45
CA ALA A 239 14.19 21.24 -33.27
C ALA A 239 14.91 21.69 -34.54
N ILE A 240 14.40 21.33 -35.72
CA ILE A 240 14.97 21.69 -37.02
C ILE A 240 14.29 22.96 -37.55
N VAL A 241 12.95 22.99 -37.53
CA VAL A 241 12.17 24.07 -38.13
C VAL A 241 12.35 25.39 -37.38
N VAL A 242 12.43 25.37 -36.04
CA VAL A 242 12.54 26.60 -35.25
C VAL A 242 13.88 27.32 -35.49
N PRO A 243 15.07 26.69 -35.40
CA PRO A 243 16.32 27.36 -35.71
C PRO A 243 16.38 27.90 -37.13
N VAL A 244 15.92 27.13 -38.12
CA VAL A 244 15.88 27.57 -39.53
C VAL A 244 14.93 28.75 -39.72
N GLY A 245 13.74 28.70 -39.13
CA GLY A 245 12.78 29.81 -39.16
C GLY A 245 13.32 31.08 -38.50
N LEU A 246 14.01 30.95 -37.37
CA LEU A 246 14.68 32.07 -36.71
C LEU A 246 15.82 32.66 -37.55
N GLY A 247 16.64 31.81 -38.20
CA GLY A 247 17.66 32.27 -39.14
C GLY A 247 17.08 33.00 -40.34
N TYR A 248 15.99 32.49 -40.91
CA TYR A 248 15.28 33.16 -41.99
C TYR A 248 14.74 34.53 -41.55
N LEU A 249 14.10 34.61 -40.39
CA LEU A 249 13.63 35.90 -39.84
C LEU A 249 14.80 36.86 -39.60
N TYR A 250 15.93 36.37 -39.07
CA TYR A 250 17.12 37.18 -38.87
C TYR A 250 17.66 37.74 -40.20
N SER A 251 17.62 36.95 -41.28
CA SER A 251 18.05 37.38 -42.61
C SER A 251 17.18 38.49 -43.22
N GLN A 252 15.94 38.68 -42.75
CA GLN A 252 15.06 39.77 -43.19
C GLN A 252 15.44 41.13 -42.59
N PHE A 253 16.27 41.16 -41.53
CA PHE A 253 16.75 42.42 -40.95
C PHE A 253 17.85 43.05 -41.82
N SER A 254 17.85 44.40 -41.84
CA SER A 254 18.89 45.16 -42.56
C SER A 254 20.29 44.85 -42.01
N PRO A 255 21.35 44.98 -42.84
CA PRO A 255 22.72 44.69 -42.40
C PRO A 255 23.16 45.48 -41.16
N SER A 256 22.73 46.74 -41.03
CA SER A 256 23.02 47.58 -39.86
C SER A 256 22.33 47.08 -38.60
N THR A 257 21.06 46.68 -38.70
CA THR A 257 20.32 46.12 -37.56
C THR A 257 20.92 44.78 -37.12
N ARG A 258 21.44 43.97 -38.05
CA ARG A 258 22.14 42.71 -37.72
C ARG A 258 23.45 42.94 -36.99
N SER A 259 24.27 43.92 -37.41
CA SER A 259 25.50 44.26 -36.69
C SER A 259 25.23 44.81 -35.29
N ASP A 260 24.21 45.64 -35.14
CA ASP A 260 23.82 46.20 -33.84
C ASP A 260 23.30 45.10 -32.90
N LEU A 261 22.50 44.17 -33.41
CA LEU A 261 22.03 42.99 -32.67
C LEU A 261 23.17 42.08 -32.23
N ALA A 262 24.15 41.84 -33.10
CA ALA A 262 25.31 41.01 -32.77
C ALA A 262 26.18 41.65 -31.69
N LEU A 263 26.48 42.96 -31.82
CA LEU A 263 27.21 43.72 -30.80
C LEU A 263 26.47 43.77 -29.47
N TRP A 264 25.14 43.89 -29.50
CA TRP A 264 24.33 43.85 -28.29
C TRP A 264 24.39 42.47 -27.62
N PHE A 265 24.27 41.38 -28.38
CA PHE A 265 24.32 40.02 -27.84
C PHE A 265 25.68 39.69 -27.19
N ASP A 266 26.79 40.01 -27.87
CA ASP A 266 28.14 39.73 -27.37
C ASP A 266 28.47 40.49 -26.08
N ASN A 267 27.93 41.70 -25.93
CA ASN A 267 28.21 42.54 -24.76
C ASN A 267 27.21 42.35 -23.61
N VAL A 268 25.94 42.03 -23.90
CA VAL A 268 24.86 41.97 -22.89
C VAL A 268 24.55 40.54 -22.44
N ILE A 269 24.66 39.53 -23.31
CA ILE A 269 24.33 38.14 -22.99
C ILE A 269 25.61 37.35 -22.72
N VAL A 270 26.16 37.53 -21.51
CA VAL A 270 27.36 36.84 -21.02
C VAL A 270 27.02 35.46 -20.41
N PHE A 271 25.75 35.05 -20.44
CA PHE A 271 25.31 33.80 -19.81
C PHE A 271 25.68 32.55 -20.61
N SER A 272 26.32 31.60 -19.92
CA SER A 272 26.63 30.27 -20.43
C SER A 272 25.88 29.20 -19.64
N ALA A 273 25.01 28.44 -20.32
CA ALA A 273 24.21 27.39 -19.68
C ALA A 273 25.05 26.16 -19.26
N TRP A 274 26.28 26.01 -19.77
CA TRP A 274 27.08 24.79 -19.61
C TRP A 274 27.38 24.45 -18.15
N GLY A 275 27.69 25.46 -17.31
CA GLY A 275 27.93 25.24 -15.88
C GLY A 275 26.69 24.72 -15.16
N ASN A 276 25.52 25.28 -15.44
CA ASN A 276 24.26 24.82 -14.84
C ASN A 276 23.81 23.48 -15.41
N LEU A 277 24.06 23.19 -16.70
CA LEU A 277 23.83 21.86 -17.29
C LEU A 277 24.73 20.81 -16.63
N ALA A 278 26.00 21.12 -16.38
CA ALA A 278 26.93 20.24 -15.68
C ALA A 278 26.47 19.98 -14.24
N LEU A 279 26.06 21.03 -13.51
CA LEU A 279 25.47 20.89 -12.18
C LEU A 279 24.22 20.01 -12.21
N LEU A 280 23.31 20.25 -13.16
CA LEU A 280 22.12 19.45 -13.35
C LEU A 280 22.48 17.99 -13.60
N PHE A 281 23.45 17.71 -14.47
CA PHE A 281 23.89 16.35 -14.75
C PHE A 281 24.46 15.65 -13.52
N VAL A 282 25.33 16.32 -12.74
CA VAL A 282 25.92 15.77 -11.52
C VAL A 282 24.86 15.47 -10.46
N VAL A 283 23.97 16.44 -10.18
CA VAL A 283 22.86 16.25 -9.23
C VAL A 283 21.94 15.13 -9.71
N SER A 284 21.66 15.08 -11.01
CA SER A 284 20.81 14.06 -11.61
C SER A 284 21.38 12.66 -11.42
N LEU A 285 22.66 12.50 -11.76
CA LEU A 285 23.35 11.23 -11.64
C LEU A 285 23.39 10.76 -10.18
N ALA A 286 23.66 11.67 -9.24
CA ALA A 286 23.65 11.35 -7.82
C ALA A 286 22.27 10.86 -7.33
N VAL A 287 21.20 11.59 -7.67
CA VAL A 287 19.82 11.24 -7.30
C VAL A 287 19.42 9.87 -7.88
N ILE A 288 19.73 9.65 -9.16
CA ILE A 288 19.40 8.40 -9.86
C ILE A 288 20.21 7.24 -9.28
N ALA A 289 21.52 7.39 -9.09
CA ALA A 289 22.39 6.33 -8.58
C ALA A 289 21.94 5.87 -7.19
N VAL A 290 21.71 6.82 -6.30
CA VAL A 290 21.26 6.54 -4.93
C VAL A 290 19.88 5.88 -4.92
N SER A 291 18.94 6.36 -5.74
CA SER A 291 17.60 5.76 -5.87
C SER A 291 17.67 4.34 -6.47
N ALA A 292 18.49 4.13 -7.49
CA ALA A 292 18.65 2.84 -8.17
C ALA A 292 19.19 1.76 -7.22
N LEU A 293 20.11 2.11 -6.31
CA LEU A 293 20.61 1.19 -5.29
C LEU A 293 19.52 0.75 -4.31
N MET A 294 18.69 1.68 -3.82
CA MET A 294 17.54 1.33 -2.96
C MET A 294 16.52 0.45 -3.70
N ILE A 295 16.22 0.77 -4.95
CA ILE A 295 15.31 -0.01 -5.80
C ILE A 295 15.84 -1.43 -6.02
N LYS A 296 17.14 -1.58 -6.31
CA LYS A 296 17.79 -2.88 -6.54
C LYS A 296 17.63 -3.79 -5.33
N GLU A 297 17.94 -3.31 -4.13
CA GLU A 297 17.77 -4.06 -2.89
C GLU A 297 16.30 -4.42 -2.66
N ARG A 298 15.38 -3.50 -2.95
CA ARG A 298 13.94 -3.77 -2.83
C ARG A 298 13.46 -4.87 -3.79
N PHE A 299 14.07 -5.03 -4.97
CA PHE A 299 13.75 -6.11 -5.90
C PHE A 299 14.18 -7.49 -5.42
N ILE A 300 15.16 -7.59 -4.51
CA ILE A 300 15.56 -8.87 -3.92
C ILE A 300 14.43 -9.42 -3.03
N LEU A 301 13.69 -8.53 -2.37
CA LEU A 301 12.54 -8.85 -1.52
C LEU A 301 11.26 -9.17 -2.31
N ALA A 302 11.25 -8.98 -3.63
CA ALA A 302 10.07 -9.24 -4.46
C ALA A 302 10.04 -10.72 -4.90
N GLN A 303 9.39 -11.57 -4.10
CA GLN A 303 9.17 -12.99 -4.39
C GLN A 303 7.70 -13.24 -4.76
N PRO A 304 7.33 -13.24 -6.05
CA PRO A 304 5.94 -13.39 -6.49
C PRO A 304 5.51 -14.86 -6.46
N LYS A 305 5.34 -15.42 -5.25
CA LYS A 305 4.73 -16.76 -5.09
C LYS A 305 3.22 -16.66 -5.33
N THR A 306 2.65 -17.65 -5.99
CA THR A 306 1.21 -17.74 -6.28
C THR A 306 0.69 -19.14 -5.91
N GLU A 307 1.10 -19.63 -4.75
CA GLU A 307 0.80 -20.98 -4.30
C GLU A 307 -0.34 -21.00 -3.28
N VAL A 308 -1.17 -22.03 -3.37
CA VAL A 308 -2.31 -22.26 -2.49
C VAL A 308 -2.29 -23.69 -1.98
N ALA A 309 -2.81 -23.90 -0.78
CA ALA A 309 -3.16 -25.23 -0.29
C ALA A 309 -4.64 -25.48 -0.57
N GLU A 310 -4.98 -26.70 -0.94
CA GLU A 310 -6.32 -27.08 -1.39
C GLU A 310 -6.74 -28.39 -0.74
N PHE A 311 -7.96 -28.42 -0.22
CA PHE A 311 -8.60 -29.61 0.34
C PHE A 311 -9.96 -29.81 -0.32
N ARG A 312 -10.23 -31.05 -0.74
CA ARG A 312 -11.51 -31.47 -1.30
C ARG A 312 -11.76 -32.93 -0.95
N GLU A 313 -12.85 -33.19 -0.24
CA GLU A 313 -13.27 -34.53 0.14
C GLU A 313 -14.81 -34.58 0.17
N ASN A 314 -15.40 -35.77 0.05
CA ASN A 314 -16.81 -35.96 0.31
C ASN A 314 -16.95 -36.58 1.70
N MET A 315 -17.75 -35.94 2.55
CA MET A 315 -18.06 -36.38 3.91
C MET A 315 -19.54 -36.76 3.98
N GLN A 316 -19.85 -37.84 4.70
CA GLN A 316 -21.23 -38.22 5.01
C GLN A 316 -21.41 -38.12 6.52
N GLU A 317 -22.21 -37.17 6.96
CA GLU A 317 -22.33 -36.83 8.37
C GLU A 317 -23.80 -36.62 8.73
N SER A 318 -24.19 -37.03 9.93
CA SER A 318 -25.57 -36.91 10.43
C SER A 318 -25.85 -35.53 11.04
N VAL A 319 -25.61 -34.45 10.27
CA VAL A 319 -25.70 -33.05 10.72
C VAL A 319 -26.55 -32.23 9.75
N HIS A 320 -27.39 -31.33 10.27
CA HIS A 320 -28.20 -30.43 9.43
C HIS A 320 -27.32 -29.37 8.73
N PRO A 321 -27.55 -29.04 7.44
CA PRO A 321 -26.70 -28.11 6.69
C PRO A 321 -26.46 -26.75 7.38
N ASN A 322 -27.48 -26.17 8.02
CA ASN A 322 -27.33 -24.90 8.76
C ASN A 322 -26.29 -24.95 9.89
N GLU A 323 -26.14 -26.09 10.58
CA GLU A 323 -25.15 -26.22 11.65
C GLU A 323 -23.71 -26.23 11.12
N VAL A 324 -23.52 -26.77 9.91
CA VAL A 324 -22.23 -26.75 9.22
C VAL A 324 -21.78 -25.30 9.03
N PHE A 325 -22.68 -24.44 8.53
CA PHE A 325 -22.38 -23.02 8.27
C PHE A 325 -22.14 -22.23 9.57
N ILE A 326 -22.99 -22.40 10.58
CA ILE A 326 -22.86 -21.73 11.89
C ILE A 326 -21.53 -22.11 12.55
N ASN A 327 -21.12 -23.38 12.46
CA ASN A 327 -19.90 -23.85 13.10
C ASN A 327 -18.66 -23.19 12.50
N ILE A 328 -18.56 -23.19 11.18
CA ILE A 328 -17.40 -22.65 10.49
C ILE A 328 -17.18 -21.21 10.96
N GLU A 329 -18.23 -20.39 10.98
CA GLU A 329 -18.15 -18.99 11.39
C GLU A 329 -17.83 -18.82 12.88
N ASN A 330 -18.51 -19.54 13.77
CA ASN A 330 -18.41 -19.32 15.21
C ASN A 330 -17.22 -19.99 15.89
N ILE A 331 -16.66 -21.06 15.31
CA ILE A 331 -15.60 -21.85 15.95
C ILE A 331 -14.31 -21.74 15.16
N VAL A 332 -14.32 -22.13 13.88
CA VAL A 332 -13.10 -22.15 13.05
C VAL A 332 -12.57 -20.74 12.81
N LEU A 333 -13.45 -19.77 12.53
CA LEU A 333 -13.02 -18.39 12.30
C LEU A 333 -12.74 -17.64 13.61
N ALA A 334 -13.48 -17.92 14.69
CA ALA A 334 -13.27 -17.25 15.97
C ALA A 334 -11.92 -17.59 16.61
N ASN A 335 -11.49 -18.86 16.52
CA ASN A 335 -10.18 -19.31 17.03
C ASN A 335 -8.99 -18.67 16.31
N ARG A 336 -9.21 -18.08 15.14
CA ARG A 336 -8.17 -17.45 14.30
C ARG A 336 -8.16 -15.92 14.39
N ARG A 337 -8.80 -15.35 15.42
CA ARG A 337 -8.78 -13.90 15.69
C ARG A 337 -7.43 -13.49 16.27
N TYR A 338 -6.72 -12.62 15.56
CA TYR A 338 -5.48 -12.04 16.08
C TYR A 338 -5.80 -10.88 17.04
N LYS A 339 -5.26 -10.93 18.27
CA LYS A 339 -5.49 -9.91 19.33
C LYS A 339 -6.98 -9.62 19.59
N GLU A 340 -7.82 -10.65 19.48
CA GLU A 340 -9.29 -10.56 19.67
C GLU A 340 -9.99 -9.62 18.66
N ILE A 341 -9.29 -9.19 17.61
CA ILE A 341 -9.87 -8.38 16.53
C ILE A 341 -10.62 -9.32 15.58
N PRO A 342 -11.86 -8.97 15.17
CA PRO A 342 -12.63 -9.80 14.26
C PRO A 342 -11.94 -9.94 12.89
N ASN A 343 -12.12 -11.11 12.27
CA ASN A 343 -11.62 -11.37 10.92
C ASN A 343 -12.43 -10.60 9.88
N ARG A 344 -11.84 -10.38 8.70
CA ARG A 344 -12.46 -9.65 7.59
C ARG A 344 -13.24 -10.63 6.74
N ILE A 345 -14.48 -10.28 6.43
CA ILE A 345 -15.37 -11.11 5.63
C ILE A 345 -15.58 -10.39 4.30
N TYR A 346 -15.15 -10.98 3.20
CA TYR A 346 -15.31 -10.40 1.86
C TYR A 346 -16.52 -10.98 1.12
N GLN A 347 -16.85 -12.22 1.43
CA GLN A 347 -18.08 -12.88 1.00
C GLN A 347 -18.57 -13.72 2.17
N GLY A 348 -19.76 -13.39 2.69
CA GLY A 348 -20.37 -14.13 3.79
C GLY A 348 -21.07 -15.41 3.31
N PHE A 349 -21.37 -16.31 4.24
CA PHE A 349 -22.21 -17.46 3.94
C PHE A 349 -23.66 -17.02 3.72
N GLU A 350 -24.13 -17.15 2.49
CA GLU A 350 -25.55 -17.14 2.17
C GLU A 350 -25.96 -18.58 1.80
N PRO A 351 -26.33 -19.42 2.78
CA PRO A 351 -26.72 -20.80 2.50
C PRO A 351 -28.06 -20.81 1.77
N VAL A 352 -28.04 -21.30 0.53
CA VAL A 352 -29.27 -21.53 -0.24
C VAL A 352 -29.66 -22.98 -0.07
N LEU A 353 -30.74 -23.22 0.68
CA LEU A 353 -31.38 -24.54 0.78
C LEU A 353 -32.45 -24.64 -0.30
N GLN A 354 -32.33 -25.61 -1.21
CA GLN A 354 -33.38 -25.89 -2.18
C GLN A 354 -34.02 -27.22 -1.82
N GLU A 355 -35.19 -27.15 -1.22
CA GLU A 355 -36.00 -28.33 -0.95
C GLU A 355 -36.64 -28.82 -2.26
N GLN A 356 -36.42 -30.10 -2.59
CA GLN A 356 -36.94 -30.70 -3.83
C GLN A 356 -38.24 -31.46 -3.58
N SER A 357 -38.29 -32.31 -2.53
CA SER A 357 -39.51 -33.02 -2.11
C SER A 357 -39.29 -33.80 -0.81
N GLN A 358 -40.30 -33.86 0.07
CA GLN A 358 -40.37 -34.74 1.26
C GLN A 358 -39.05 -34.88 2.05
N GLY A 359 -38.51 -33.76 2.55
CA GLY A 359 -37.32 -33.79 3.41
C GLY A 359 -36.01 -34.08 2.68
N LYS A 360 -35.98 -34.04 1.35
CA LYS A 360 -34.74 -34.07 0.55
C LYS A 360 -34.49 -32.72 -0.10
N GLY A 361 -33.25 -32.27 0.00
CA GLY A 361 -32.84 -31.03 -0.63
C GLY A 361 -31.35 -30.98 -0.93
N ASN A 362 -30.95 -29.95 -1.66
CA ASN A 362 -29.55 -29.60 -1.85
C ASN A 362 -29.22 -28.33 -1.06
N PHE A 363 -27.94 -28.13 -0.81
CA PHE A 363 -27.44 -26.90 -0.21
C PHE A 363 -26.14 -26.46 -0.86
N LYS A 364 -25.93 -25.15 -0.90
CA LYS A 364 -24.69 -24.53 -1.35
C LYS A 364 -24.41 -23.26 -0.56
N GLY A 365 -23.16 -23.07 -0.17
CA GLY A 365 -22.67 -21.84 0.44
C GLY A 365 -21.23 -21.56 0.02
N GLN A 366 -20.87 -20.28 0.00
CA GLN A 366 -19.52 -19.79 -0.27
C GLN A 366 -19.09 -18.83 0.83
N LEU A 367 -17.80 -18.80 1.11
CA LEU A 367 -17.17 -17.94 2.10
C LEU A 367 -15.83 -17.48 1.58
N LEU A 368 -15.56 -16.19 1.68
CA LEU A 368 -14.23 -15.62 1.48
C LEU A 368 -13.88 -14.74 2.68
N ILE A 369 -12.81 -15.10 3.37
CA ILE A 369 -12.38 -14.43 4.58
C ILE A 369 -10.87 -14.22 4.62
N GLU A 370 -10.47 -13.22 5.39
CA GLU A 370 -9.09 -12.94 5.72
C GLU A 370 -8.95 -12.81 7.23
N THR A 371 -7.95 -13.48 7.82
CA THR A 371 -7.61 -13.22 9.23
C THR A 371 -7.10 -11.81 9.41
N GLN A 372 -7.22 -11.25 10.61
CA GLN A 372 -6.69 -9.90 10.86
C GLN A 372 -5.19 -9.84 10.50
N PRO A 373 -4.74 -8.85 9.70
CA PRO A 373 -3.37 -8.80 9.22
C PRO A 373 -2.36 -8.56 10.33
N GLU A 374 -1.31 -9.37 10.33
CA GLU A 374 -0.20 -9.30 11.27
C GLU A 374 0.98 -8.57 10.63
N VAL A 375 1.69 -7.75 11.40
CA VAL A 375 2.85 -7.00 10.90
C VAL A 375 3.95 -7.99 10.53
N HIS A 376 4.40 -7.92 9.28
CA HIS A 376 5.51 -8.73 8.78
C HIS A 376 6.74 -7.84 8.65
N GLU A 377 7.75 -8.08 9.49
CA GLU A 377 8.99 -7.29 9.46
C GLU A 377 9.77 -7.56 8.17
N MET A 378 10.18 -6.49 7.49
CA MET A 378 11.00 -6.60 6.28
C MET A 378 12.47 -6.73 6.66
N GLU A 379 13.08 -7.86 6.28
CA GLU A 379 14.50 -8.12 6.47
C GLU A 379 15.34 -7.35 5.45
N TYR A 380 15.61 -6.09 5.75
CA TYR A 380 16.47 -5.25 4.92
C TYR A 380 17.95 -5.58 5.09
N SER A 381 18.68 -5.65 3.96
CA SER A 381 20.13 -5.74 3.95
C SER A 381 20.77 -4.53 4.67
N PRO A 382 21.97 -4.69 5.26
CA PRO A 382 22.68 -3.59 5.91
C PRO A 382 22.98 -2.45 4.92
N THR A 383 23.25 -2.81 3.65
CA THR A 383 23.46 -1.88 2.54
C THR A 383 22.23 -1.00 2.32
N PHE A 384 21.04 -1.59 2.23
CA PHE A 384 19.79 -0.84 2.08
C PHE A 384 19.56 0.14 3.23
N LYS A 385 19.76 -0.31 4.48
CA LYS A 385 19.59 0.54 5.67
C LYS A 385 20.51 1.76 5.60
N ARG A 386 21.79 1.58 5.25
CA ARG A 386 22.76 2.68 5.12
C ARG A 386 22.40 3.64 3.99
N PHE A 387 22.08 3.13 2.81
CA PHE A 387 21.70 3.98 1.68
C PHE A 387 20.40 4.73 1.95
N ARG A 388 19.40 4.10 2.58
CA ARG A 388 18.15 4.79 2.97
C ARG A 388 18.43 5.96 3.93
N LEU A 389 19.28 5.76 4.94
CA LEU A 389 19.71 6.82 5.86
C LEU A 389 20.47 7.93 5.12
N LEU A 390 21.50 7.57 4.35
CA LEU A 390 22.33 8.51 3.58
C LEU A 390 21.46 9.36 2.64
N SER A 391 20.57 8.73 1.89
CA SER A 391 19.67 9.40 0.95
C SER A 391 18.76 10.41 1.64
N THR A 392 18.28 10.07 2.84
CA THR A 392 17.42 10.94 3.64
C THR A 392 18.21 12.18 4.11
N ILE A 393 19.45 11.98 4.57
CA ILE A 393 20.34 13.07 4.98
C ILE A 393 20.72 13.96 3.79
N VAL A 394 21.15 13.36 2.67
CA VAL A 394 21.53 14.08 1.46
C VAL A 394 20.35 14.87 0.90
N GLY A 395 19.14 14.30 0.90
CA GLY A 395 17.93 15.01 0.50
C GLY A 395 17.71 16.29 1.31
N GLN A 396 17.81 16.21 2.64
CA GLN A 396 17.67 17.38 3.53
C GLN A 396 18.83 18.37 3.38
N ALA A 397 20.07 17.89 3.24
CA ALA A 397 21.23 18.74 3.00
C ALA A 397 21.07 19.54 1.70
N LEU A 398 20.60 18.92 0.61
CA LEU A 398 20.31 19.62 -0.64
C LEU A 398 19.22 20.69 -0.47
N LEU A 399 18.20 20.47 0.37
CA LEU A 399 17.19 21.49 0.66
C LEU A 399 17.79 22.70 1.41
N VAL A 400 18.70 22.47 2.36
CA VAL A 400 19.43 23.54 3.06
C VAL A 400 20.33 24.29 2.09
N VAL A 401 21.08 23.58 1.23
CA VAL A 401 21.91 24.21 0.19
C VAL A 401 21.05 25.02 -0.79
N ALA A 402 19.86 24.52 -1.15
CA ALA A 402 18.92 25.28 -1.97
C ALA A 402 18.45 26.57 -1.26
N ALA A 403 18.24 26.56 0.05
CA ALA A 403 17.93 27.77 0.81
C ALA A 403 19.09 28.78 0.81
N VAL A 404 20.32 28.30 0.92
CA VAL A 404 21.53 29.15 0.80
C VAL A 404 21.66 29.75 -0.61
N LEU A 405 21.42 28.97 -1.67
CA LEU A 405 21.43 29.47 -3.04
C LEU A 405 20.33 30.50 -3.29
N PHE A 406 19.15 30.33 -2.67
CA PHE A 406 18.07 31.31 -2.73
C PHE A 406 18.45 32.63 -2.03
N TYR A 407 19.14 32.54 -0.88
CA TYR A 407 19.69 33.72 -0.20
C TYR A 407 20.63 34.51 -1.12
N PHE A 408 21.59 33.83 -1.76
CA PHE A 408 22.52 34.48 -2.69
C PHE A 408 21.83 35.03 -3.95
N LEU A 409 20.83 34.33 -4.48
CA LEU A 409 20.04 34.80 -5.63
C LEU A 409 19.37 36.14 -5.32
N VAL A 410 18.76 36.26 -4.14
CA VAL A 410 18.08 37.50 -3.73
C VAL A 410 19.08 38.63 -3.50
N GLY A 411 20.27 38.34 -2.97
CA GLY A 411 21.38 39.29 -2.90
C GLY A 411 21.83 39.78 -4.29
N SER A 412 22.01 38.87 -5.25
CA SER A 412 22.35 39.21 -6.63
C SER A 412 21.25 40.04 -7.33
N ALA A 413 19.98 39.77 -7.04
CA ALA A 413 18.87 40.61 -7.52
C ALA A 413 18.94 42.05 -6.97
N TYR A 414 19.37 42.22 -5.72
CA TYR A 414 19.62 43.55 -5.16
C TYR A 414 20.79 44.26 -5.83
N GLU A 415 21.89 43.57 -6.12
CA GLU A 415 23.04 44.15 -6.85
C GLU A 415 22.63 44.67 -8.23
N ILE A 416 21.80 43.92 -8.95
CA ILE A 416 21.23 44.37 -10.24
C ILE A 416 20.38 45.63 -10.04
N TYR A 417 19.51 45.66 -9.02
CA TYR A 417 18.69 46.82 -8.73
C TYR A 417 19.54 48.05 -8.38
N ALA A 418 20.53 47.91 -7.49
CA ALA A 418 21.41 48.99 -7.08
C ALA A 418 22.23 49.54 -8.26
N PHE A 419 22.75 48.65 -9.10
CA PHE A 419 23.43 49.02 -10.33
C PHE A 419 22.50 49.80 -11.28
N ALA A 420 21.29 49.30 -11.50
CA ALA A 420 20.31 49.92 -12.39
C ALA A 420 19.85 51.29 -11.86
N SER A 421 19.63 51.44 -10.55
CA SER A 421 19.18 52.69 -9.96
C SER A 421 20.26 53.78 -10.00
N GLU A 422 21.54 53.41 -9.86
CA GLU A 422 22.67 54.34 -9.86
C GLU A 422 23.15 54.71 -11.28
N ARG A 423 23.35 53.71 -12.15
CA ARG A 423 24.04 53.89 -13.45
C ARG A 423 23.10 54.04 -14.64
N MET A 424 21.86 53.56 -14.54
CA MET A 424 20.94 53.50 -15.68
C MET A 424 20.12 54.78 -15.88
N GLN A 425 20.04 55.66 -14.87
CA GLN A 425 19.34 56.95 -14.98
C GLN A 425 20.05 57.94 -15.92
N ASP A 426 21.38 57.83 -16.03
CA ASP A 426 22.21 58.72 -16.84
C ASP A 426 22.54 58.13 -18.23
N LEU A 427 22.01 56.95 -18.57
CA LEU A 427 22.38 56.22 -19.79
C LEU A 427 22.16 57.04 -21.08
N GLY A 428 21.09 57.84 -21.13
CA GLY A 428 20.78 58.70 -22.27
C GLY A 428 21.67 59.95 -22.41
N ARG A 429 22.56 60.19 -21.44
CA ARG A 429 23.50 61.32 -21.40
C ARG A 429 24.96 60.88 -21.61
N MET A 430 25.20 59.57 -21.65
CA MET A 430 26.53 58.98 -21.82
C MET A 430 26.89 58.87 -23.30
N SER A 431 28.19 58.86 -23.60
CA SER A 431 28.67 58.49 -24.93
C SER A 431 28.40 57.01 -25.22
N ASP A 432 28.28 56.64 -26.50
CA ASP A 432 27.96 55.25 -26.91
C ASP A 432 28.91 54.20 -26.31
N SER A 433 30.20 54.53 -26.16
CA SER A 433 31.19 53.64 -25.56
C SER A 433 30.98 53.44 -24.06
N GLN A 434 30.59 54.50 -23.34
CA GLN A 434 30.27 54.44 -21.92
C GLN A 434 28.94 53.70 -21.68
N ALA A 435 27.94 53.96 -22.53
CA ALA A 435 26.66 53.25 -22.47
C ALA A 435 26.83 51.74 -22.67
N MET A 436 27.65 51.33 -23.65
CA MET A 436 27.97 49.91 -23.88
C MET A 436 28.75 49.27 -22.72
N ALA A 437 29.65 50.00 -22.06
CA ALA A 437 30.35 49.50 -20.87
C ALA A 437 29.39 49.24 -19.70
N VAL A 438 28.45 50.17 -19.44
CA VAL A 438 27.41 50.00 -18.41
C VAL A 438 26.50 48.81 -18.72
N LEU A 439 26.12 48.63 -19.99
CA LEU A 439 25.31 47.50 -20.43
C LEU A 439 26.04 46.16 -20.28
N SER A 440 27.36 46.13 -20.49
CA SER A 440 28.17 44.93 -20.30
C SER A 440 28.31 44.54 -18.82
N GLU A 441 28.55 45.52 -17.94
CA GLU A 441 28.55 45.29 -16.48
C GLU A 441 27.19 44.75 -15.99
N LEU A 442 26.07 45.32 -16.47
CA LEU A 442 24.73 44.81 -16.20
C LEU A 442 24.56 43.37 -16.71
N GLY A 443 25.07 43.06 -17.90
CA GLY A 443 25.04 41.72 -18.49
C GLY A 443 25.75 40.68 -17.61
N VAL A 444 26.88 41.04 -17.01
CA VAL A 444 27.62 40.17 -16.07
C VAL A 444 26.82 39.94 -14.78
N LEU A 445 26.23 40.98 -14.19
CA LEU A 445 25.37 40.85 -13.00
C LEU A 445 24.10 40.04 -13.27
N ALA A 446 23.45 40.26 -14.42
CA ALA A 446 22.29 39.50 -14.84
C ALA A 446 22.65 38.02 -15.08
N SER A 447 23.79 37.75 -15.73
CA SER A 447 24.30 36.40 -15.95
C SER A 447 24.54 35.66 -14.64
N SER A 448 25.17 36.30 -13.64
CA SER A 448 25.42 35.69 -12.33
C SER A 448 24.11 35.36 -11.60
N ALA A 449 23.12 36.24 -11.64
CA ALA A 449 21.78 35.99 -11.08
C ALA A 449 21.08 34.81 -11.78
N ILE A 450 21.18 34.71 -13.10
CA ILE A 450 20.60 33.60 -13.87
C ILE A 450 21.29 32.27 -13.51
N VAL A 451 22.62 32.25 -13.37
CA VAL A 451 23.37 31.07 -12.91
C VAL A 451 22.90 30.64 -11.52
N LEU A 452 22.74 31.59 -10.58
CA LEU A 452 22.23 31.31 -9.23
C LEU A 452 20.80 30.79 -9.25
N PHE A 453 19.94 31.38 -10.08
CA PHE A 453 18.54 30.96 -10.23
C PHE A 453 18.46 29.50 -10.67
N PHE A 454 19.19 29.13 -11.72
CA PHE A 454 19.17 27.77 -12.22
C PHE A 454 19.85 26.77 -11.30
N SER A 455 20.91 27.19 -10.59
CA SER A 455 21.55 26.36 -9.56
C SER A 455 20.59 26.06 -8.41
N TRP A 456 19.91 27.10 -7.90
CA TRP A 456 18.89 26.97 -6.86
C TRP A 456 17.79 25.99 -7.29
N GLN A 457 17.24 26.17 -8.49
CA GLN A 457 16.16 25.30 -8.99
C GLN A 457 16.59 23.84 -9.15
N THR A 458 17.81 23.61 -9.63
CA THR A 458 18.38 22.27 -9.82
C THR A 458 18.55 21.54 -8.49
N VAL A 459 19.21 22.19 -7.52
CA VAL A 459 19.47 21.61 -6.19
C VAL A 459 18.16 21.37 -5.45
N LEU A 460 17.21 22.32 -5.52
CA LEU A 460 15.89 22.18 -4.91
C LEU A 460 15.11 21.00 -5.48
N ALA A 461 15.12 20.82 -6.80
CA ALA A 461 14.45 19.70 -7.44
C ALA A 461 15.07 18.37 -7.02
N GLY A 462 16.40 18.24 -7.08
CA GLY A 462 17.12 17.03 -6.65
C GLY A 462 16.85 16.66 -5.19
N GLY A 463 16.90 17.65 -4.28
CA GLY A 463 16.59 17.47 -2.85
C GLY A 463 15.16 16.97 -2.62
N ARG A 464 14.16 17.56 -3.29
CA ARG A 464 12.76 17.14 -3.18
C ARG A 464 12.50 15.74 -3.72
N ILE A 465 13.18 15.34 -4.80
CA ILE A 465 13.06 13.98 -5.35
C ILE A 465 13.59 12.96 -4.35
N LEU A 466 14.76 13.19 -3.75
CA LEU A 466 15.32 12.31 -2.73
C LEU A 466 14.48 12.27 -1.46
N GLU A 467 14.01 13.42 -0.97
CA GLU A 467 13.12 13.47 0.19
C GLU A 467 11.86 12.62 -0.03
N ARG A 468 11.15 12.82 -1.14
CA ARG A 468 9.90 12.10 -1.43
C ARG A 468 10.13 10.64 -1.79
N GLY A 469 11.21 10.35 -2.52
CA GLY A 469 11.60 8.99 -2.87
C GLY A 469 12.02 8.17 -1.66
N THR A 470 12.74 8.75 -0.71
CA THR A 470 13.14 8.06 0.55
C THR A 470 11.95 7.87 1.49
N HIS A 471 11.06 8.85 1.59
CA HIS A 471 9.81 8.73 2.34
C HIS A 471 9.02 7.47 1.93
N LEU A 472 9.00 7.16 0.63
CA LEU A 472 8.36 5.95 0.12
C LEU A 472 8.89 4.67 0.78
N PHE A 473 10.21 4.54 0.92
CA PHE A 473 10.86 3.38 1.56
C PHE A 473 10.78 3.38 3.09
N TRP A 474 10.53 4.53 3.72
CA TRP A 474 10.20 4.60 5.15
C TRP A 474 8.73 4.25 5.42
N SER A 475 7.84 4.62 4.49
CA SER A 475 6.40 4.41 4.62
C SER A 475 5.93 2.98 4.32
N GLU A 476 6.69 2.20 3.55
CA GLU A 476 6.30 0.83 3.22
C GLU A 476 6.21 -0.03 4.49
N MET A 477 5.06 -0.69 4.68
CA MET A 477 4.85 -1.73 5.70
C MET A 477 4.26 -2.97 5.05
N GLN A 478 4.70 -4.15 5.51
CA GLN A 478 4.18 -5.42 5.05
C GLN A 478 3.36 -6.10 6.14
N PHE A 479 2.35 -6.85 5.69
CA PHE A 479 1.46 -7.62 6.55
C PHE A 479 1.29 -9.02 6.01
N SER A 480 1.22 -9.99 6.93
CA SER A 480 0.90 -11.38 6.66
C SER A 480 -0.50 -11.69 7.18
N SER A 481 -1.32 -12.35 6.37
CA SER A 481 -2.64 -12.83 6.78
C SER A 481 -2.98 -14.13 6.08
N LEU A 482 -3.89 -14.91 6.66
CA LEU A 482 -4.48 -16.08 6.02
C LEU A 482 -5.67 -15.59 5.19
N LEU A 483 -5.63 -15.83 3.88
CA LEU A 483 -6.79 -15.70 3.01
C LEU A 483 -7.36 -17.11 2.78
N MET A 484 -8.63 -17.29 3.11
CA MET A 484 -9.33 -18.56 2.97
C MET A 484 -10.60 -18.35 2.14
N TRP A 485 -10.70 -19.15 1.09
CA TRP A 485 -11.93 -19.33 0.34
C TRP A 485 -12.46 -20.72 0.60
N MET A 486 -13.76 -20.83 0.85
CA MET A 486 -14.41 -22.11 1.03
C MET A 486 -15.75 -22.13 0.32
N LYS A 487 -16.00 -23.22 -0.39
CA LYS A 487 -17.29 -23.55 -0.97
C LYS A 487 -17.75 -24.88 -0.38
N THR A 488 -18.96 -24.91 0.15
CA THR A 488 -19.56 -26.14 0.68
C THR A 488 -20.82 -26.43 -0.12
N GLU A 489 -20.87 -27.59 -0.75
CA GLU A 489 -22.05 -28.06 -1.49
C GLU A 489 -22.40 -29.50 -1.12
N GLY A 490 -23.68 -29.84 -1.19
CA GLY A 490 -24.13 -31.14 -0.74
C GLY A 490 -25.62 -31.36 -0.87
N THR A 491 -26.04 -32.53 -0.40
CA THR A 491 -27.45 -32.94 -0.32
C THR A 491 -27.76 -33.41 1.08
N TYR A 492 -28.96 -33.10 1.56
CA TYR A 492 -29.46 -33.59 2.84
C TYR A 492 -30.73 -34.41 2.65
N THR A 493 -30.94 -35.37 3.53
CA THR A 493 -32.15 -36.18 3.62
C THR A 493 -32.58 -36.25 5.08
N GLU A 494 -33.77 -35.74 5.35
CA GLU A 494 -34.42 -35.83 6.64
C GLU A 494 -35.26 -37.10 6.68
N SER A 495 -35.01 -37.93 7.69
CA SER A 495 -35.77 -39.14 7.96
C SER A 495 -36.43 -39.00 9.32
N LYS A 496 -37.76 -39.10 9.37
CA LYS A 496 -38.51 -39.12 10.62
C LYS A 496 -38.52 -40.55 11.16
N ILE A 497 -37.88 -40.77 12.29
CA ILE A 497 -37.93 -42.03 13.02
C ILE A 497 -38.96 -41.84 14.14
N SER A 498 -40.08 -42.55 14.04
CA SER A 498 -41.08 -42.63 15.11
C SER A 498 -40.87 -43.91 15.89
N THR A 499 -40.61 -43.79 17.20
CA THR A 499 -40.54 -44.92 18.14
C THR A 499 -41.72 -44.83 19.11
N GLY A 500 -42.40 -45.97 19.37
CA GLY A 500 -43.55 -46.04 20.30
C GLY A 500 -44.94 -46.19 19.66
N MET A 501 -45.07 -46.91 18.53
CA MET A 501 -46.38 -47.18 17.89
C MET A 501 -47.04 -48.49 18.38
N ALA A 502 -47.01 -48.79 19.68
CA ALA A 502 -47.87 -49.84 20.23
C ALA A 502 -49.27 -49.28 20.53
N ILE A 503 -50.32 -50.08 20.33
CA ILE A 503 -51.75 -49.69 20.47
C ILE A 503 -52.09 -49.06 21.84
N HIS A 504 -51.23 -49.23 22.85
CA HIS A 504 -51.41 -48.73 24.22
C HIS A 504 -50.31 -47.78 24.72
N ASP A 505 -49.39 -47.34 23.88
CA ASP A 505 -48.31 -46.42 24.28
C ASP A 505 -48.77 -44.96 24.12
N SER A 506 -48.86 -44.24 25.24
CA SER A 506 -49.28 -42.82 25.28
C SER A 506 -48.16 -41.84 24.94
N THR A 507 -46.93 -42.31 24.70
CA THR A 507 -45.76 -41.47 24.45
C THR A 507 -45.16 -41.73 23.08
N ARG A 508 -45.54 -40.91 22.10
CA ARG A 508 -44.93 -40.90 20.76
C ARG A 508 -43.68 -40.02 20.77
N SER A 509 -42.51 -40.63 20.65
CA SER A 509 -41.27 -39.89 20.39
C SER A 509 -40.98 -39.87 18.90
N GLU A 510 -40.93 -38.68 18.31
CA GLU A 510 -40.51 -38.45 16.93
C GLU A 510 -39.15 -37.77 16.94
N ASN A 511 -38.14 -38.46 16.43
CA ASN A 511 -36.83 -37.86 16.17
C ASN A 511 -36.64 -37.67 14.67
N VAL A 512 -36.24 -36.48 14.27
CA VAL A 512 -35.85 -36.17 12.89
C VAL A 512 -34.35 -36.37 12.79
N VAL A 513 -33.93 -37.39 12.04
CA VAL A 513 -32.52 -37.65 11.75
C VAL A 513 -32.21 -37.07 10.37
N VAL A 514 -31.27 -36.14 10.33
CA VAL A 514 -30.83 -35.51 9.08
C VAL A 514 -29.49 -36.11 8.68
N ARG A 515 -29.44 -36.75 7.51
CA ARG A 515 -28.19 -37.21 6.90
C ARG A 515 -27.79 -36.26 5.80
N SER A 516 -26.56 -35.78 5.85
CA SER A 516 -26.01 -34.84 4.87
C SER A 516 -24.77 -35.43 4.21
N SER A 517 -24.73 -35.41 2.88
CA SER A 517 -23.48 -35.55 2.13
C SER A 517 -22.93 -34.16 1.88
N ILE A 518 -21.75 -33.88 2.41
CA ILE A 518 -21.10 -32.58 2.44
C ILE A 518 -19.81 -32.68 1.62
N THR A 519 -19.64 -31.85 0.60
CA THR A 519 -18.41 -31.74 -0.17
C THR A 519 -17.79 -30.36 0.08
N PRO A 520 -16.97 -30.19 1.13
CA PRO A 520 -16.21 -28.95 1.33
C PRO A 520 -15.08 -28.85 0.31
N TRP A 521 -14.95 -27.70 -0.31
CA TRP A 521 -13.81 -27.29 -1.11
C TRP A 521 -13.17 -26.09 -0.45
N ILE A 522 -11.99 -26.29 0.14
CA ILE A 522 -11.28 -25.28 0.93
C ILE A 522 -9.98 -24.94 0.23
N ILE A 523 -9.75 -23.66 -0.02
CA ILE A 523 -8.50 -23.14 -0.55
C ILE A 523 -7.95 -22.10 0.41
N THR A 524 -6.71 -22.28 0.85
CA THR A 524 -6.04 -21.38 1.78
C THR A 524 -4.70 -20.93 1.23
N SER A 525 -4.32 -19.70 1.56
CA SER A 525 -2.98 -19.18 1.29
C SER A 525 -2.59 -18.15 2.35
N ARG A 526 -1.31 -18.14 2.73
CA ARG A 526 -0.75 -17.04 3.51
C ARG A 526 -0.32 -15.95 2.54
N ILE A 527 -1.01 -14.82 2.62
CA ILE A 527 -0.79 -13.71 1.72
C ILE A 527 0.16 -12.70 2.35
N THR A 528 1.17 -12.28 1.59
CA THR A 528 1.98 -11.12 1.97
C THR A 528 1.45 -9.91 1.23
N THR A 529 1.14 -8.87 2.00
CA THR A 529 0.54 -7.65 1.48
C THR A 529 1.37 -6.44 1.87
N SER A 530 1.29 -5.36 1.09
CA SER A 530 2.02 -4.12 1.36
C SER A 530 1.09 -2.93 1.31
N THR A 531 1.22 -2.03 2.28
CA THR A 531 0.60 -0.71 2.29
C THR A 531 1.64 0.35 2.65
N PHE A 532 1.31 1.61 2.40
CA PHE A 532 2.19 2.74 2.62
C PHE A 532 1.58 3.63 3.69
N ALA A 533 2.28 3.72 4.82
CA ALA A 533 1.94 4.61 5.90
C ALA A 533 2.03 6.08 5.46
N THR A 534 1.11 6.90 5.91
CA THR A 534 1.24 8.35 5.84
C THR A 534 1.80 8.86 7.16
N SER A 535 2.39 10.06 7.16
CA SER A 535 2.69 10.75 8.40
C SER A 535 1.49 11.60 8.80
N GLY A 536 0.77 11.19 9.85
CA GLY A 536 -0.25 12.02 10.48
C GLY A 536 -1.58 11.35 10.70
N THR A 537 -2.58 11.82 9.97
CA THR A 537 -3.90 11.20 9.92
C THR A 537 -3.88 10.09 8.87
N ARG A 538 -4.76 9.10 9.06
CA ARG A 538 -4.97 8.00 8.11
C ARG A 538 -3.82 7.01 7.96
N ASN A 539 -3.11 6.76 9.06
CA ASN A 539 -1.99 5.84 9.09
C ASN A 539 -2.46 4.41 8.75
N LEU A 540 -1.87 3.82 7.70
CA LEU A 540 -2.21 2.47 7.19
C LEU A 540 -3.60 2.32 6.58
N GLU A 541 -4.25 3.45 6.24
CA GLU A 541 -5.55 3.45 5.56
C GLU A 541 -5.43 3.45 4.03
N MET A 542 -4.20 3.46 3.51
CA MET A 542 -3.93 3.39 2.08
C MET A 542 -4.17 1.98 1.54
N PRO A 543 -4.51 1.83 0.24
CA PRO A 543 -4.78 0.54 -0.37
C PRO A 543 -3.67 -0.48 -0.09
N ARG A 544 -4.06 -1.69 0.32
CA ARG A 544 -3.17 -2.84 0.48
C ARG A 544 -3.03 -3.58 -0.84
N TYR A 545 -1.80 -3.92 -1.21
CA TYR A 545 -1.49 -4.67 -2.43
C TYR A 545 -1.02 -6.08 -2.10
N VAL A 546 -1.57 -7.11 -2.77
CA VAL A 546 -1.13 -8.50 -2.58
C VAL A 546 0.17 -8.73 -3.35
N LEU A 547 1.24 -9.06 -2.64
CA LEU A 547 2.57 -9.28 -3.22
C LEU A 547 2.84 -10.76 -3.50
N SER A 548 2.37 -11.64 -2.62
CA SER A 548 2.57 -13.08 -2.77
C SER A 548 1.44 -13.85 -2.09
N LEU A 549 1.23 -15.07 -2.59
CA LEU A 549 0.38 -16.12 -2.04
C LEU A 549 1.31 -17.30 -1.75
N SER A 550 1.47 -17.65 -0.48
CA SER A 550 2.34 -18.75 -0.04
C SER A 550 1.49 -19.94 0.38
N ARG A 551 1.88 -21.14 -0.06
CA ARG A 551 1.21 -22.38 0.33
C ARG A 551 1.25 -22.55 1.85
N ASN A 552 0.11 -22.94 2.43
CA ASN A 552 0.00 -23.18 3.87
C ASN A 552 -0.78 -24.47 4.15
N GLY A 553 -0.09 -25.61 4.01
CA GLY A 553 -0.67 -26.93 4.23
C GLY A 553 -1.00 -27.21 5.71
N GLU A 554 -0.11 -26.83 6.62
CA GLU A 554 -0.27 -27.11 8.05
C GLU A 554 -1.53 -26.45 8.64
N GLU A 555 -1.78 -25.19 8.27
CA GLU A 555 -2.96 -24.47 8.75
C GLU A 555 -4.24 -24.99 8.08
N LEU A 556 -4.17 -25.40 6.81
CA LEU A 556 -5.27 -26.09 6.13
C LEU A 556 -5.62 -27.40 6.84
N ASP A 557 -4.63 -28.24 7.14
CA ASP A 557 -4.84 -29.52 7.82
C ASP A 557 -5.44 -29.32 9.21
N THR A 558 -5.05 -28.25 9.90
CA THR A 558 -5.63 -27.85 11.18
C THR A 558 -7.09 -27.42 11.03
N ILE A 559 -7.41 -26.58 10.04
CA ILE A 559 -8.80 -26.19 9.71
C ILE A 559 -9.66 -27.43 9.41
N VAL A 560 -9.16 -28.32 8.56
CA VAL A 560 -9.85 -29.55 8.18
C VAL A 560 -10.08 -30.45 9.39
N ARG A 561 -9.09 -30.60 10.28
CA ARG A 561 -9.21 -31.40 11.50
C ARG A 561 -10.25 -30.83 12.45
N GLU A 562 -10.30 -29.52 12.63
CA GLU A 562 -11.31 -28.85 13.46
C GLU A 562 -12.73 -29.06 12.90
N ILE A 563 -12.91 -28.90 11.57
CA ILE A 563 -14.20 -29.13 10.91
C ILE A 563 -14.64 -30.59 11.07
N LYS A 564 -13.75 -31.56 10.78
CA LYS A 564 -14.04 -33.00 10.94
C LYS A 564 -14.34 -33.37 12.39
N GLY A 565 -13.56 -32.83 13.34
CA GLY A 565 -13.76 -33.10 14.77
C GLY A 565 -15.13 -32.63 15.24
N PHE A 566 -15.59 -31.47 14.78
CA PHE A 566 -16.92 -30.98 15.13
C PHE A 566 -18.05 -31.82 14.53
N LEU A 567 -17.98 -32.13 13.23
CA LEU A 567 -19.04 -32.88 12.55
C LEU A 567 -19.27 -34.25 13.23
N ARG A 568 -18.17 -34.95 13.56
CA ARG A 568 -18.21 -36.20 14.32
C ARG A 568 -18.75 -36.05 15.74
N GLY A 569 -18.39 -34.96 16.44
CA GLY A 569 -18.86 -34.68 17.79
C GLY A 569 -20.37 -34.47 17.87
N ARG A 570 -20.99 -33.92 16.82
CA ARG A 570 -22.45 -33.76 16.72
C ARG A 570 -23.17 -35.04 16.31
N GLU A 571 -22.57 -35.83 15.41
CA GLU A 571 -23.11 -37.15 15.05
C GLU A 571 -23.32 -38.03 16.29
N ALA A 572 -22.36 -38.04 17.23
CA ALA A 572 -22.46 -38.82 18.47
C ALA A 572 -23.64 -38.43 19.39
N ILE A 573 -24.21 -37.23 19.23
CA ILE A 573 -25.37 -36.75 20.01
C ILE A 573 -26.68 -37.10 19.30
N ALA A 574 -26.68 -37.19 17.97
CA ALA A 574 -27.86 -37.46 17.14
C ALA A 574 -28.04 -38.94 16.78
N SER A 575 -26.96 -39.74 16.80
CA SER A 575 -27.04 -41.19 16.58
C SER A 575 -27.33 -41.93 17.88
N ILE A 576 -28.24 -42.91 17.80
CA ILE A 576 -28.52 -43.92 18.84
C ILE A 576 -27.28 -44.84 18.96
N THR A 577 -26.19 -44.32 19.49
CA THR A 577 -24.93 -45.06 19.70
C THR A 577 -24.59 -45.16 21.18
N ASN A 578 -25.40 -44.55 22.06
CA ASN A 578 -25.25 -44.66 23.50
C ASN A 578 -25.84 -46.00 23.96
N GLU A 579 -25.03 -46.90 24.56
CA GLU A 579 -25.50 -48.17 25.16
C GLU A 579 -26.70 -47.96 26.08
N LYS A 580 -26.79 -46.78 26.69
CA LYS A 580 -27.89 -46.38 27.57
C LYS A 580 -29.25 -46.26 26.85
N ASP A 581 -29.26 -45.77 25.62
CA ASP A 581 -30.50 -45.68 24.81
C ASP A 581 -30.84 -47.01 24.14
N LEU A 582 -29.83 -47.82 23.81
CA LEU A 582 -30.05 -49.21 23.40
C LEU A 582 -30.73 -50.00 24.53
N HIS A 583 -30.28 -49.80 25.78
CA HIS A 583 -30.87 -50.42 26.95
C HIS A 583 -32.29 -49.91 27.24
N ASN A 584 -32.56 -48.61 27.05
CA ASN A 584 -33.91 -48.06 27.15
C ASN A 584 -34.85 -48.62 26.05
N ALA A 585 -34.36 -48.75 24.81
CA ALA A 585 -35.13 -49.35 23.73
C ALA A 585 -35.43 -50.84 23.99
N ASP A 586 -34.47 -51.57 24.56
CA ASP A 586 -34.63 -52.98 24.94
C ASP A 586 -35.60 -53.13 26.13
N THR A 587 -35.55 -52.20 27.09
CA THR A 587 -36.50 -52.13 28.22
C THR A 587 -37.92 -51.83 27.73
N ILE A 588 -38.09 -50.88 26.79
CA ILE A 588 -39.39 -50.58 26.16
C ILE A 588 -39.89 -51.78 25.34
N TYR A 589 -39.00 -52.52 24.69
CA TYR A 589 -39.34 -53.75 23.97
C TYR A 589 -39.80 -54.86 24.93
N GLN A 590 -39.11 -55.06 26.06
CA GLN A 590 -39.51 -56.01 27.11
C GLN A 590 -40.85 -55.64 27.76
N VAL A 591 -41.10 -54.37 28.04
CA VAL A 591 -42.39 -53.87 28.56
C VAL A 591 -43.51 -54.06 27.52
N ASN A 592 -43.23 -53.85 26.24
CA ASN A 592 -44.16 -54.13 25.15
C ASN A 592 -44.44 -55.64 24.95
N GLN A 593 -43.47 -56.52 25.24
CA GLN A 593 -43.71 -57.97 25.25
C GLN A 593 -44.55 -58.40 26.44
N ALA A 594 -44.29 -57.85 27.63
CA ALA A 594 -45.05 -58.14 28.85
C ALA A 594 -46.51 -57.70 28.74
N SER A 595 -46.78 -56.56 28.09
CA SER A 595 -48.14 -56.06 27.82
C SER A 595 -48.85 -56.79 26.67
N ARG A 596 -48.14 -57.56 25.84
CA ARG A 596 -48.70 -58.42 24.78
C ARG A 596 -48.96 -59.86 25.20
N ALA A 597 -48.57 -60.25 26.42
CA ALA A 597 -48.95 -61.57 26.94
C ALA A 597 -50.48 -61.64 27.04
N PRO A 598 -51.15 -62.61 26.39
CA PRO A 598 -52.59 -62.80 26.59
C PRO A 598 -52.81 -63.07 28.08
N MET A 599 -53.85 -62.49 28.67
CA MET A 599 -54.23 -62.76 30.05
C MET A 599 -54.40 -64.27 30.23
N LEU A 600 -53.36 -64.90 30.77
CA LEU A 600 -53.37 -66.28 31.23
C LEU A 600 -54.23 -66.31 32.50
N ASP A 601 -55.05 -67.35 32.61
CA ASP A 601 -55.97 -67.60 33.72
C ASP A 601 -55.36 -67.26 35.10
N ASN A 602 -56.20 -66.67 35.95
CA ASN A 602 -55.88 -66.19 37.30
C ASN A 602 -55.13 -67.21 38.20
N GLU A 603 -55.13 -68.50 37.87
CA GLU A 603 -54.39 -69.54 38.60
C GLU A 603 -52.87 -69.57 38.30
N GLN A 604 -52.41 -69.09 37.14
CA GLN A 604 -50.98 -69.04 36.82
C GLN A 604 -50.30 -67.77 37.34
N GLN A 605 -51.04 -66.67 37.49
CA GLN A 605 -50.53 -65.42 38.09
C GLN A 605 -50.19 -65.60 39.57
N GLN A 606 -51.01 -66.32 40.35
CA GLN A 606 -50.69 -66.60 41.76
C GLN A 606 -49.43 -67.46 41.94
N LYS A 607 -49.18 -68.43 41.06
CA LYS A 607 -47.97 -69.28 41.11
C LYS A 607 -46.70 -68.52 40.71
N LEU A 608 -46.80 -67.55 39.81
CA LEU A 608 -45.68 -66.69 39.41
C LEU A 608 -45.36 -65.63 40.47
N GLU A 609 -46.38 -65.10 41.18
CA GLU A 609 -46.19 -64.20 42.32
C GLU A 609 -45.56 -64.93 43.53
N GLU A 610 -45.97 -66.17 43.82
CA GLU A 610 -45.33 -67.00 44.87
C GLU A 610 -43.87 -67.36 44.51
N ALA A 611 -43.57 -67.67 43.25
CA ALA A 611 -42.21 -67.94 42.79
C ALA A 611 -41.32 -66.68 42.79
N GLY A 612 -41.89 -65.51 42.49
CA GLY A 612 -41.20 -64.21 42.54
C GLY A 612 -40.95 -63.72 43.97
N ALA A 613 -41.83 -64.04 44.92
CA ALA A 613 -41.65 -63.74 46.34
C ALA A 613 -40.58 -64.64 46.98
N ALA A 614 -40.50 -65.92 46.61
CA ALA A 614 -39.47 -66.84 47.09
C ALA A 614 -38.05 -66.42 46.66
N LYS A 615 -37.88 -65.95 45.41
CA LYS A 615 -36.58 -65.46 44.91
C LYS A 615 -36.09 -64.18 45.60
N ARG A 616 -36.99 -63.26 45.94
CA ARG A 616 -36.63 -62.03 46.69
C ARG A 616 -36.22 -62.31 48.14
N ILE A 617 -36.73 -63.40 48.73
CA ILE A 617 -36.33 -63.86 50.06
C ILE A 617 -34.93 -64.50 50.01
N GLU A 618 -34.59 -65.24 48.95
CA GLU A 618 -33.23 -65.77 48.73
C GLU A 618 -32.20 -64.66 48.44
N GLU A 619 -32.54 -63.66 47.63
CA GLU A 619 -31.64 -62.54 47.31
C GLU A 619 -31.44 -61.58 48.51
N GLY A 620 -32.47 -61.38 49.35
CA GLY A 620 -32.36 -60.62 50.60
C GLY A 620 -31.54 -61.33 51.68
N ALA A 621 -31.53 -62.67 51.70
CA ALA A 621 -30.69 -63.46 52.62
C ALA A 621 -29.21 -63.48 52.18
N ALA A 622 -28.92 -63.37 50.88
CA ALA A 622 -27.57 -63.31 50.36
C ALA A 622 -26.88 -61.95 50.62
N GLN A 623 -27.63 -60.83 50.67
CA GLN A 623 -27.07 -59.50 50.96
C GLN A 623 -26.70 -59.29 52.44
N ASN A 624 -27.40 -59.92 53.39
CA ASN A 624 -27.07 -59.81 54.82
C ASN A 624 -25.86 -60.68 55.27
N GLY A 625 -25.30 -61.51 54.39
CA GLY A 625 -24.13 -62.35 54.68
C GLY A 625 -22.77 -61.76 54.28
N GLN A 626 -22.75 -60.67 53.50
CA GLN A 626 -21.51 -60.06 52.99
C GLN A 626 -21.05 -58.81 53.76
N ASP A 627 -21.90 -58.19 54.58
CA ASP A 627 -21.55 -56.99 55.37
C ASP A 627 -20.85 -57.27 56.72
N ALA A 628 -20.54 -58.53 57.04
CA ALA A 628 -19.90 -58.91 58.31
C ALA A 628 -18.39 -59.21 58.23
N ASN A 629 -17.74 -59.08 57.06
CA ASN A 629 -16.37 -59.61 56.87
C ASN A 629 -15.31 -58.64 56.30
N ASP A 630 -15.52 -57.33 56.29
CA ASP A 630 -14.52 -56.38 55.73
C ASP A 630 -14.12 -55.24 56.69
N ILE A 631 -13.90 -55.59 57.97
CA ILE A 631 -13.14 -54.75 58.91
C ILE A 631 -11.99 -55.59 59.49
N ASP A 632 -10.94 -55.83 58.69
CA ASP A 632 -9.55 -55.95 59.17
C ASP A 632 -8.56 -56.25 58.02
N LYS A 633 -7.71 -55.28 57.63
CA LYS A 633 -6.22 -55.35 57.60
C LYS A 633 -5.52 -54.44 56.57
N PRO A 634 -4.24 -54.08 56.81
CA PRO A 634 -3.58 -52.88 56.27
C PRO A 634 -2.57 -53.15 55.15
N ASN A 635 -2.43 -52.19 54.23
CA ASN A 635 -1.18 -51.49 53.82
C ASN A 635 -1.41 -50.67 52.56
#